data_AF-A0A4R8LRL4-F1
#
_entry.id   AF-A0A4R8LRL4-F1
#
_cell.length_a   1.000
_cell.length_b   1.000
_cell.length_c   1.000
_cell.angle_alpha   90.00
_cell.angle_beta   90.00
_cell.angle_gamma   90.00
#
_symmetry.space_group_name_H-M   'P 1'
#
loop_
_entity.id
_entity.type
_entity.pdbx_description
1 polymer ?
#
loop_
_entity_poly.entity_id
_entity_poly.type
_entity_poly.pdbx_seq_one_letter_code
_entity_poly.pdbx_strand_id
1 'polypeptide(L)'
;MLSPHEFATLMLVRQAPDQLDMNRAELDALLERQMVMLEHCAEGARRAYLTGKGRTFLDALHPGDAPRRSRKTAGNDGGTSPETPSVPGGITTDIVVPGRAG
;
A
#
# COMPACT_ATOMS: atom_id res chain seq x y z
N MET A 1 30.72 6.70 1.67
CA MET A 1 29.56 7.14 2.50
C MET A 1 28.71 8.08 1.65
N LEU A 2 27.41 8.13 1.89
CA LEU A 2 26.51 9.07 1.21
C LEU A 2 26.70 10.48 1.78
N SER A 3 27.02 11.44 0.91
CA SER A 3 26.91 12.86 1.19
C SER A 3 25.44 13.22 1.47
N PRO A 4 25.17 14.26 2.28
CA PRO A 4 23.81 14.78 2.47
C PRO A 4 23.08 15.09 1.14
N HIS A 5 23.82 15.50 0.11
CA HIS A 5 23.26 15.79 -1.21
C HIS A 5 22.87 14.52 -1.98
N GLU A 6 23.69 13.47 -1.95
CA GLU A 6 23.35 12.14 -2.48
C GLU A 6 22.11 11.58 -1.78
N PHE A 7 22.03 11.72 -0.46
CA PHE A 7 20.87 11.25 0.31
C PHE A 7 19.58 12.01 -0.06
N ALA A 8 19.65 13.33 -0.21
CA ALA A 8 18.51 14.14 -0.65
C ALA A 8 18.04 13.73 -2.06
N THR A 9 18.99 13.45 -2.97
CA THR A 9 18.69 12.96 -4.31
C THR A 9 18.00 11.59 -4.24
N LEU A 10 18.49 10.67 -3.40
CA LEU A 10 17.90 9.35 -3.20
C LEU A 10 16.45 9.43 -2.67
N MET A 11 16.19 10.36 -1.75
CA MET A 11 14.84 10.67 -1.27
C MET A 11 13.96 11.27 -2.37
N LEU A 12 14.50 12.11 -3.24
CA LEU A 12 13.77 12.69 -4.37
C LEU A 12 13.40 11.63 -5.42
N VAL A 13 14.29 10.68 -5.74
CA VAL A 13 13.98 9.52 -6.61
C VAL A 13 12.75 8.75 -6.08
N ARG A 14 12.62 8.65 -4.75
CA ARG A 14 11.50 7.95 -4.11
C ARG A 14 10.18 8.69 -4.25
N GLN A 15 10.19 9.99 -3.96
CA GLN A 15 8.98 10.79 -3.78
C GLN A 15 8.53 11.45 -5.09
N ALA A 16 9.48 11.87 -5.91
CA ALA A 16 9.26 12.64 -7.12
C ALA A 16 10.35 12.34 -8.18
N PRO A 17 10.39 11.12 -8.75
CA PRO A 17 11.37 10.75 -9.77
C PRO A 17 11.29 11.62 -11.04
N ASP A 18 10.15 12.28 -11.26
CA ASP A 18 9.92 13.19 -12.39
C ASP A 18 10.54 14.60 -12.17
N GLN A 19 10.73 15.02 -10.91
CA GLN A 19 11.34 16.31 -10.56
C GLN A 19 12.88 16.24 -10.46
N LEU A 20 13.45 15.07 -10.72
CA LEU A 20 14.87 14.83 -10.53
C LEU A 20 15.66 15.23 -11.77
N ASP A 21 16.69 16.05 -11.58
CA ASP A 21 17.66 16.36 -12.63
C ASP A 21 18.51 15.14 -12.98
N MET A 22 18.27 14.56 -14.16
CA MET A 22 19.02 13.40 -14.67
C MET A 22 20.50 13.69 -14.99
N ASN A 23 20.92 14.95 -14.91
CA ASN A 23 22.30 15.41 -15.18
C ASN A 23 23.10 15.74 -13.91
N ARG A 24 22.58 15.42 -12.72
CA ARG A 24 23.31 15.64 -11.46
C ARG A 24 24.37 14.56 -11.24
N ALA A 25 25.58 14.97 -10.87
CA ALA A 25 26.67 14.06 -10.49
C ALA A 25 26.27 13.11 -9.34
N GLU A 26 25.42 13.58 -8.42
CA GLU A 26 24.90 12.74 -7.33
C GLU A 26 24.13 11.53 -7.86
N LEU A 27 23.39 11.68 -8.96
CA LEU A 27 22.65 10.57 -9.56
C LEU A 27 23.60 9.51 -10.13
N ASP A 28 24.70 9.96 -10.74
CA ASP A 28 25.77 9.09 -11.24
C ASP A 28 26.41 8.30 -10.08
N ALA A 29 26.75 8.98 -8.98
CA ALA A 29 27.27 8.33 -7.77
C ALA A 29 26.28 7.31 -7.18
N LEU A 30 24.97 7.60 -7.21
CA LEU A 30 23.92 6.66 -6.77
C LEU A 30 23.80 5.45 -7.73
N LEU A 31 24.02 5.65 -9.03
CA LEU A 31 24.02 4.59 -10.06
C LEU A 31 25.24 3.68 -9.90
N GLU A 32 26.43 4.24 -9.73
CA GLU A 32 27.68 3.50 -9.49
C GLU A 32 27.54 2.57 -8.28
N ARG A 33 26.83 3.03 -7.24
CA ARG A 33 26.57 2.28 -6.02
C ARG A 33 25.36 1.36 -6.10
N GLN A 34 24.68 1.28 -7.25
CA GLN A 34 23.48 0.47 -7.49
C GLN A 34 22.34 0.78 -6.52
N MET A 35 22.24 2.01 -6.02
CA MET A 35 21.12 2.45 -5.18
C MET A 35 19.92 2.87 -6.03
N VAL A 36 20.19 3.37 -7.24
CA VAL A 36 19.18 3.76 -8.22
C VAL A 36 19.49 3.11 -9.56
N MET A 37 18.51 3.09 -10.45
CA MET A 37 18.61 2.63 -11.83
C MET A 37 17.94 3.65 -12.72
N LEU A 38 18.48 3.85 -13.92
CA LEU A 38 17.85 4.68 -14.94
C LEU A 38 17.13 3.78 -15.94
N GLU A 39 15.88 4.12 -16.24
CA GLU A 39 15.11 3.51 -17.33
C GLU A 39 14.81 4.58 -18.39
N HIS A 40 14.91 4.18 -19.66
CA HIS A 40 14.50 5.01 -20.79
C HIS A 40 13.01 4.79 -21.07
N CYS A 41 12.20 5.84 -20.90
CA CYS A 41 10.83 5.86 -21.38
C CYS A 41 10.77 6.15 -22.88
N ALA A 42 9.69 5.70 -23.52
CA ALA A 42 9.48 5.74 -24.97
C ALA A 42 9.53 7.15 -25.59
N GLU A 43 9.32 8.21 -24.80
CA GLU A 43 9.38 9.62 -25.25
C GLU A 43 10.78 10.25 -25.12
N GLY A 44 11.82 9.45 -24.90
CA GLY A 44 13.19 9.96 -24.70
C GLY A 44 13.44 10.52 -23.29
N ALA A 45 12.42 10.52 -22.43
CA ALA A 45 12.56 10.81 -21.02
C ALA A 45 13.34 9.69 -20.32
N ARG A 46 14.35 10.07 -19.52
CA ARG A 46 15.04 9.16 -18.59
C ARG A 46 14.38 9.30 -17.23
N ARG A 47 14.01 8.17 -16.61
CA ARG A 47 13.45 8.14 -15.27
C ARG A 47 14.36 7.36 -14.33
N ALA A 48 14.61 7.93 -13.17
CA ALA A 48 15.34 7.27 -12.10
C ALA A 48 14.39 6.47 -11.22
N TYR A 49 14.77 5.25 -10.87
CA TYR A 49 14.03 4.35 -10.01
C TYR A 49 14.92 3.80 -8.91
N LEU A 50 14.38 3.62 -7.71
CA LEU A 50 15.10 2.98 -6.61
C LEU A 50 15.29 1.49 -6.85
N THR A 51 16.51 1.00 -6.68
CA THR A 51 16.79 -0.44 -6.63
C THR A 51 16.29 -1.02 -5.31
N GLY A 52 16.27 -2.36 -5.21
CA GLY A 52 16.02 -3.03 -3.93
C GLY A 52 17.00 -2.60 -2.83
N LYS A 53 18.26 -2.34 -3.18
CA LYS A 53 19.29 -1.86 -2.24
C LYS A 53 18.96 -0.46 -1.73
N GLY A 54 18.64 0.48 -2.63
CA GLY A 54 18.27 1.85 -2.26
C GLY A 54 17.01 1.91 -1.38
N ARG A 55 16.03 1.05 -1.66
CA ARG A 55 14.82 0.90 -0.83
C ARG A 55 15.14 0.41 0.58
N THR A 56 15.87 -0.69 0.72
CA THR A 56 16.25 -1.21 2.06
C THR A 56 17.07 -0.20 2.84
N PHE A 57 17.96 0.55 2.18
CA PHE A 57 18.75 1.60 2.80
C PHE A 57 17.88 2.74 3.33
N LEU A 58 16.95 3.25 2.51
CA LEU A 58 16.00 4.28 2.95
C LEU A 58 15.03 3.76 4.01
N ASP A 59 14.63 2.49 3.97
CA ASP A 59 13.76 1.88 4.96
C ASP A 59 14.44 1.78 6.34
N ALA A 60 15.72 1.43 6.36
CA ALA A 60 16.51 1.39 7.59
C ALA A 60 16.69 2.77 8.25
N LEU A 61 16.78 3.83 7.43
CA LEU A 61 16.93 5.21 7.91
C LEU A 61 15.60 5.91 8.18
N HIS A 62 14.55 5.53 7.44
CA HIS A 62 13.24 6.15 7.50
C HIS A 62 12.12 5.09 7.36
N PRO A 63 11.88 4.29 8.41
CA PRO A 63 10.91 3.17 8.39
C PRO A 63 9.44 3.62 8.29
N GLY A 64 9.17 4.92 8.25
CA GLY A 64 7.81 5.49 8.21
C GLY A 64 7.18 5.58 6.83
N ASP A 65 7.96 5.47 5.75
CA ASP A 65 7.47 5.68 4.37
C ASP A 65 7.38 4.35 3.58
N ALA A 66 7.75 3.21 4.18
CA ALA A 66 7.47 1.91 3.59
C ALA A 66 5.98 1.86 3.25
N PRO A 67 5.57 1.49 2.01
CA PRO A 67 4.16 1.29 1.73
C PRO A 67 3.71 0.30 2.77
N ARG A 68 2.82 0.73 3.69
CA ARG A 68 2.29 -0.06 4.79
C ARG A 68 1.74 -1.31 4.15
N ARG A 69 2.59 -2.34 4.04
CA ARG A 69 2.27 -3.61 3.42
C ARG A 69 1.18 -4.10 4.32
N SER A 70 -0.05 -3.93 3.84
CA SER A 70 -1.26 -4.02 4.62
C SER A 70 -1.07 -5.19 5.54
N ARG A 71 -0.90 -4.90 6.83
CA ARG A 71 -0.88 -5.93 7.86
C ARG A 71 -2.32 -6.41 7.90
N LYS A 72 -2.69 -7.19 6.90
CA LYS A 72 -3.81 -8.09 6.92
C LYS A 72 -3.33 -9.19 7.85
N THR A 73 -3.29 -8.87 9.15
CA THR A 73 -3.61 -9.84 10.17
C THR A 73 -5.02 -10.30 9.81
N ALA A 74 -5.07 -11.33 8.96
CA ALA A 74 -6.20 -12.22 8.89
C ALA A 74 -6.26 -12.88 10.27
N GLY A 75 -6.84 -12.16 11.23
CA GLY A 75 -7.45 -12.76 12.40
C GLY A 75 -8.66 -13.51 11.88
N ASN A 76 -8.40 -14.71 11.39
CA ASN A 76 -9.41 -15.75 11.27
C ASN A 76 -9.76 -16.16 12.71
N ASP A 77 -10.71 -15.46 13.32
CA ASP A 77 -11.45 -16.00 14.46
C ASP A 77 -12.91 -16.10 14.05
N GLY A 78 -13.16 -17.15 13.26
CA GLY A 78 -14.49 -17.72 13.14
C GLY A 78 -14.81 -18.43 14.44
N GLY A 79 -15.48 -17.73 15.36
CA GLY A 79 -16.21 -18.31 16.47
C GLY A 79 -17.69 -18.42 16.08
N THR A 80 -18.15 -19.65 15.91
CA THR A 80 -19.50 -20.04 15.49
C THR A 80 -20.62 -19.48 16.37
N SER A 81 -21.68 -18.96 15.76
CA SER A 81 -23.01 -18.95 16.38
C SER A 81 -24.07 -19.22 15.33
N PRO A 82 -24.66 -20.42 15.37
CA PRO A 82 -26.11 -20.48 15.47
C PRO A 82 -26.49 -21.54 16.51
N GLU A 83 -26.60 -21.15 17.77
CA GLU A 83 -27.39 -21.93 18.72
C GLU A 83 -28.86 -21.56 18.51
N THR A 84 -29.54 -22.42 17.76
CA THR A 84 -31.00 -22.54 17.76
C THR A 84 -31.48 -22.98 19.15
N PRO A 85 -32.45 -22.30 19.76
CA PRO A 85 -33.38 -22.97 20.64
C PRO A 85 -34.66 -23.28 19.87
N SER A 86 -34.78 -24.56 19.50
CA SER A 86 -36.07 -25.18 19.25
C SER A 86 -36.96 -24.96 20.48
N VAL A 87 -38.12 -24.33 20.30
CA VAL A 87 -39.28 -24.57 21.17
C VAL A 87 -40.47 -24.96 20.29
N PRO A 88 -41.08 -26.13 20.51
CA PRO A 88 -42.23 -26.61 19.75
C PRO A 88 -43.53 -26.11 20.39
N GLY A 89 -44.54 -25.81 19.56
CA GLY A 89 -45.89 -25.53 20.07
C GLY A 89 -46.77 -24.84 19.04
N GLY A 90 -47.27 -25.61 18.07
CA GLY A 90 -48.45 -25.20 17.32
C GLY A 90 -49.68 -25.21 18.22
N ILE A 91 -50.62 -24.30 18.02
CA ILE A 91 -51.86 -24.49 17.25
C ILE A 91 -52.75 -23.24 17.37
N THR A 92 -53.43 -22.90 16.26
CA THR A 92 -54.79 -22.31 16.14
C THR A 92 -55.08 -21.00 16.92
N THR A 93 -55.51 -19.89 16.30
CA THR A 93 -56.75 -19.74 15.54
C THR A 93 -56.74 -18.52 14.62
N ASP A 94 -57.33 -18.74 13.45
CA ASP A 94 -57.97 -17.78 12.55
C ASP A 94 -58.81 -16.71 13.28
N ILE A 95 -58.53 -15.42 13.05
CA ILE A 95 -59.52 -14.34 13.15
C ILE A 95 -59.29 -13.35 12.01
N VAL A 96 -60.15 -13.50 10.99
CA VAL A 96 -60.58 -12.52 10.01
C VAL A 96 -61.03 -11.17 10.63
N VAL A 97 -60.63 -10.04 10.04
CA VAL A 97 -61.54 -8.90 9.74
C VAL A 97 -61.02 -8.12 8.50
N PRO A 98 -61.88 -7.82 7.51
CA PRO A 98 -61.58 -7.03 6.31
C PRO A 98 -62.10 -5.58 6.39
N GLY A 99 -61.58 -4.69 5.53
CA GLY A 99 -62.22 -3.40 5.19
C GLY A 99 -61.21 -2.38 4.62
N ARG A 100 -61.25 -2.03 3.32
CA ARG A 100 -62.05 -0.93 2.71
C ARG A 100 -61.84 0.41 3.44
N ALA A 101 -61.70 1.57 2.81
CA ALA A 101 -61.67 2.05 1.43
C ALA A 101 -61.28 3.54 1.55
N GLY A 102 -60.81 4.16 0.47
CA GLY A 102 -60.62 5.61 0.40
C GLY A 102 -59.54 5.97 -0.60
#